data_AF-A0A7Y4UBI2-F1
#
_entry.id   AF-A0A7Y4UBI2-F1
#
_cell.length_a   1.000
_cell.length_b   1.000
_cell.length_c   1.000
_cell.angle_alpha   90.00
_cell.angle_beta   90.00
_cell.angle_gamma   90.00
#
_symmetry.space_group_name_H-M   'P 1'
#
loop_
_entity.id
_entity.type
_entity.pdbx_description
1 polymer ?
#
loop_
_entity_poly.entity_id
_entity_poly.type
_entity_poly.pdbx_seq_one_letter_code
_entity_poly.pdbx_strand_id
1 'polypeptide(L)'
;MDRREILANALQTLVAHKQRSALAVLGIVVGISALVTMVALIEGGRDYISERLVTLQPDIFQVSQFPASPLNVNDVIKASKWKRIEYGDYLAVRKNCRECAATGAEATL
;
A
#
# COMPACT_ATOMS: atom_id res chain seq x y z
N MET A 1 -52.64 -0.20 -23.94
CA MET A 1 -52.21 -0.47 -22.55
C MET A 1 -51.12 0.52 -22.22
N ASP A 2 -51.48 1.54 -21.46
CA ASP A 2 -50.62 2.68 -21.13
C ASP A 2 -49.57 2.29 -20.09
N ARG A 3 -48.31 2.72 -20.29
CA ARG A 3 -47.18 2.44 -19.38
C ARG A 3 -47.46 2.91 -17.94
N ARG A 4 -48.31 3.92 -17.77
CA ARG A 4 -48.75 4.44 -16.48
C ARG A 4 -49.54 3.42 -15.67
N GLU A 5 -50.39 2.63 -16.32
CA GLU A 5 -51.22 1.63 -15.64
C GLU A 5 -50.38 0.43 -15.18
N ILE A 6 -49.38 0.04 -15.98
CA ILE A 6 -48.43 -1.02 -15.62
C ILE A 6 -47.61 -0.61 -14.38
N LEU A 7 -47.10 0.63 -14.35
CA LEU A 7 -46.36 1.15 -13.20
C LEU A 7 -47.23 1.26 -11.95
N ALA A 8 -48.48 1.72 -12.10
CA ALA A 8 -49.43 1.82 -11.00
C ALA A 8 -49.76 0.44 -10.40
N ASN A 9 -50.05 -0.56 -11.24
CA ASN A 9 -50.31 -1.92 -10.78
C ASN A 9 -49.09 -2.56 -10.11
N ALA A 10 -47.88 -2.33 -10.63
CA ALA A 10 -46.66 -2.84 -10.02
C ALA A 10 -46.47 -2.28 -8.61
N LEU A 11 -46.56 -0.96 -8.45
CA LEU A 11 -46.48 -0.28 -7.14
C LEU A 11 -47.54 -0.79 -6.17
N GLN A 12 -48.77 -0.97 -6.63
CA GLN A 12 -49.86 -1.48 -5.78
C GLN A 12 -49.59 -2.91 -5.30
N THR A 13 -49.02 -3.76 -6.17
CA THR A 13 -48.64 -5.14 -5.83
C THR A 13 -47.46 -5.20 -4.85
N LEU A 14 -46.48 -4.30 -5.00
CA LEU A 14 -45.33 -4.16 -4.09
C LEU A 14 -45.79 -3.78 -2.67
N VAL A 15 -46.76 -2.86 -2.55
CA VAL A 15 -47.30 -2.43 -1.25
C VAL A 15 -48.24 -3.49 -0.64
N ALA A 16 -48.96 -4.26 -1.46
CA ALA A 16 -49.83 -5.34 -1.00
C ALA A 16 -49.07 -6.46 -0.25
N HIS A 17 -47.81 -6.71 -0.61
CA HIS A 17 -46.96 -7.72 0.06
C HIS A 17 -45.81 -7.09 0.86
N LYS A 18 -46.18 -6.23 1.83
CA LYS A 18 -45.25 -5.45 2.66
C LYS A 18 -44.16 -6.26 3.35
N GLN A 19 -44.47 -7.44 3.91
CA GLN A 19 -43.46 -8.25 4.62
C GLN A 19 -42.41 -8.84 3.68
N ARG A 20 -42.85 -9.44 2.57
CA ARG A 20 -41.95 -10.08 1.61
C ARG A 20 -41.10 -9.07 0.85
N SER A 21 -41.71 -7.96 0.43
CA SER A 21 -41.01 -6.89 -0.28
C SER A 21 -39.97 -6.19 0.62
N ALA A 22 -40.30 -5.92 1.89
CA ALA A 22 -39.36 -5.29 2.83
C ALA A 22 -38.12 -6.15 3.10
N LEU A 23 -38.30 -7.46 3.34
CA LEU A 23 -37.16 -8.35 3.59
C LEU A 23 -36.25 -8.52 2.36
N ALA A 24 -36.84 -8.55 1.15
CA ALA A 24 -36.06 -8.62 -0.09
C ALA A 24 -35.19 -7.36 -0.30
N VAL A 25 -35.76 -6.18 -0.05
CA VAL A 25 -35.03 -4.90 -0.17
C VAL A 25 -33.93 -4.81 0.90
N LEU A 26 -34.22 -5.21 2.15
CA LEU A 26 -33.22 -5.24 3.21
C LEU A 26 -32.03 -6.15 2.86
N GLY A 27 -32.30 -7.33 2.31
CA GLY A 27 -31.24 -8.26 1.88
C GLY A 27 -30.33 -7.65 0.83
N ILE A 28 -30.90 -6.97 -0.17
CA ILE A 28 -30.13 -6.30 -1.23
C ILE A 28 -29.28 -5.15 -0.66
N VAL A 29 -29.85 -4.32 0.22
CA VAL A 29 -29.14 -3.18 0.83
C VAL A 29 -27.97 -3.66 1.68
N VAL A 30 -28.18 -4.66 2.55
CA VAL A 30 -27.12 -5.24 3.37
C VAL A 30 -26.04 -5.87 2.49
N GLY A 31 -26.41 -6.61 1.45
CA GLY A 31 -25.46 -7.23 0.53
C GLY A 31 -24.57 -6.22 -0.21
N ILE A 32 -25.16 -5.18 -0.80
CA ILE A 32 -24.41 -4.14 -1.52
C ILE A 32 -23.54 -3.34 -0.54
N SER A 33 -24.05 -3.00 0.64
CA SER A 33 -23.30 -2.24 1.64
C SER A 33 -22.05 -2.99 2.13
N ALA A 34 -22.15 -4.30 2.38
CA ALA A 34 -21.02 -5.13 2.80
C ALA A 34 -19.95 -5.22 1.70
N LEU A 35 -20.38 -5.39 0.44
CA LEU A 35 -19.48 -5.41 -0.72
C LEU A 35 -18.72 -4.10 -0.89
N VAL A 36 -19.44 -2.97 -0.88
CA VAL A 36 -18.81 -1.64 -1.04
C VAL A 36 -17.83 -1.38 0.10
N THR A 37 -18.19 -1.74 1.34
CA THR A 37 -17.31 -1.59 2.51
C THR A 37 -16.04 -2.42 2.36
N MET A 38 -16.14 -3.67 1.91
CA MET A 38 -14.97 -4.54 1.71
C MET A 38 -14.04 -3.97 0.63
N VAL A 39 -14.58 -3.53 -0.50
CA VAL A 39 -13.78 -2.94 -1.59
C VAL A 39 -13.07 -1.68 -1.10
N ALA A 40 -13.79 -0.79 -0.41
CA ALA A 40 -13.21 0.43 0.15
C ALA A 40 -12.09 0.15 1.16
N LEU A 41 -12.23 -0.88 2.00
CA LEU A 41 -11.18 -1.30 2.93
C LEU A 41 -9.95 -1.86 2.22
N ILE A 42 -10.14 -2.65 1.16
CA ILE A 42 -9.03 -3.20 0.36
C ILE A 42 -8.26 -2.07 -0.32
N GLU A 43 -8.97 -1.14 -0.94
CA GLU A 43 -8.36 -0.01 -1.65
C GLU A 43 -7.69 0.97 -0.69
N GLY A 44 -8.37 1.35 0.40
CA GLY A 44 -7.79 2.22 1.43
C GLY A 44 -6.59 1.58 2.15
N GLY A 45 -6.62 0.27 2.37
CA GLY A 45 -5.48 -0.47 2.92
C GLY A 45 -4.30 -0.50 1.95
N ARG A 46 -4.55 -0.69 0.65
CA ARG A 46 -3.50 -0.65 -0.39
C ARG A 46 -2.83 0.72 -0.46
N ASP A 47 -3.59 1.80 -0.37
CA ASP A 47 -3.05 3.16 -0.41
C ASP A 47 -2.24 3.49 0.85
N TYR A 48 -2.68 3.01 2.02
CA TYR A 48 -1.91 3.15 3.26
C TYR A 48 -0.59 2.36 3.23
N ILE A 49 -0.64 1.14 2.70
CA ILE A 49 0.52 0.26 2.54
C ILE A 49 1.47 0.84 1.50
N SER A 50 0.98 1.35 0.36
CA SER A 50 1.83 1.96 -0.66
C SER A 50 2.54 3.19 -0.11
N GLU A 51 1.89 4.08 0.64
CA GLU A 51 2.58 5.24 1.21
C GLU A 51 3.67 4.85 2.22
N ARG A 52 3.48 3.78 2.99
CA ARG A 52 4.45 3.34 4.01
C ARG A 52 5.54 2.42 3.47
N LEU A 53 5.22 1.52 2.54
CA LEU A 53 6.18 0.61 1.92
C LEU A 53 6.86 1.18 0.68
N VAL A 54 6.34 2.22 0.02
CA VAL A 54 7.09 2.95 -1.03
C VAL A 54 8.27 3.70 -0.42
N THR A 55 8.22 4.10 0.86
CA THR A 55 9.45 4.51 1.57
C THR A 55 10.49 3.39 1.68
N LEU A 56 10.08 2.12 1.60
CA LEU A 56 10.97 0.95 1.64
C LEU A 56 11.30 0.40 0.24
N GLN A 57 10.78 1.02 -0.83
CA GLN A 57 10.89 0.56 -2.20
C GLN A 57 11.11 1.75 -3.16
N PRO A 58 12.25 1.95 -3.83
CA PRO A 58 13.65 1.60 -3.60
C PRO A 58 14.54 2.86 -3.75
N ASP A 59 14.22 3.98 -3.10
CA ASP A 59 15.09 5.19 -3.17
C ASP A 59 16.01 5.33 -1.94
N ILE A 60 16.40 4.19 -1.35
CA ILE A 60 17.39 4.14 -0.27
C ILE A 60 18.61 3.35 -0.74
N PHE A 61 19.62 4.07 -1.22
CA PHE A 61 20.92 3.49 -1.56
C PHE A 61 21.80 3.41 -0.31
N GLN A 62 21.97 2.21 0.24
CA GLN A 62 22.84 1.97 1.40
C GLN A 62 24.21 1.46 0.95
N VAL A 63 25.27 2.17 1.34
CA VAL A 63 26.66 1.78 1.05
C VAL A 63 27.37 1.46 2.36
N SER A 64 27.75 0.20 2.54
CA SER A 64 28.48 -0.27 3.71
C SER A 64 29.75 -1.00 3.31
N GLN A 65 30.79 -0.91 4.15
CA GLN A 65 32.05 -1.63 3.91
C GLN A 65 31.85 -3.15 4.03
N PHE A 66 30.98 -3.60 4.94
CA PHE A 66 30.64 -5.01 5.07
C PHE A 66 29.26 -5.28 4.48
N PRO A 67 29.09 -6.37 3.71
CA PRO A 67 27.77 -6.76 3.23
C PRO A 67 26.89 -7.14 4.42
N ALA A 68 25.62 -6.71 4.39
CA ALA A 68 24.65 -6.96 5.47
C ALA A 68 24.40 -8.46 5.74
N SER A 69 24.68 -9.33 4.76
CA SER A 69 24.64 -10.80 4.90
C SER A 69 25.82 -11.46 4.20
N PRO A 70 26.92 -11.78 4.91
CA PRO A 70 28.00 -12.56 4.31
C PRO A 70 27.56 -14.02 4.17
N LEU A 71 27.24 -14.44 2.94
CA LEU A 71 26.89 -15.83 2.62
C LEU A 71 28.12 -16.75 2.55
N ASN A 72 29.33 -16.19 2.39
CA ASN A 72 30.59 -16.94 2.32
C ASN A 72 31.77 -16.23 3.00
N VAL A 73 32.74 -17.01 3.48
CA VAL A 73 34.00 -16.51 4.06
C VAL A 73 34.87 -15.73 3.05
N ASN A 74 34.71 -16.00 1.75
CA ASN A 74 35.40 -15.24 0.70
C ASN A 74 34.85 -13.82 0.56
N ASP A 75 33.60 -13.57 0.89
CA ASP A 75 33.00 -12.24 0.79
C ASP A 75 33.49 -11.33 1.92
N VAL A 76 33.71 -11.87 3.12
CA VAL A 76 34.33 -11.11 4.22
C VAL A 76 35.81 -10.81 3.96
N ILE A 77 36.57 -11.71 3.33
CA ILE A 77 37.96 -11.47 2.96
C ILE A 77 38.07 -10.40 1.85
N LYS A 78 37.13 -10.40 0.89
CA LYS A 78 37.06 -9.35 -0.15
C LYS A 78 36.62 -8.01 0.45
N ALA A 79 35.62 -8.01 1.33
CA ALA A 79 35.14 -6.81 2.02
C ALA A 79 36.21 -6.17 2.92
N SER A 80 37.06 -6.99 3.55
CA SER A 80 38.22 -6.51 4.31
C SER A 80 39.26 -5.77 3.44
N LYS A 81 39.31 -6.07 2.14
CA LYS A 81 40.19 -5.37 1.17
C LYS A 81 39.56 -4.11 0.58
N TRP A 82 38.26 -3.86 0.80
CA TRP A 82 37.60 -2.66 0.30
C TRP A 82 38.07 -1.42 1.07
N LYS A 83 37.98 -0.26 0.40
CA LYS A 83 38.31 1.03 1.01
C LYS A 83 37.40 1.24 2.23
N ARG A 84 38.00 1.54 3.38
CA ARG A 84 37.25 1.92 4.58
C ARG A 84 36.52 3.23 4.32
N ILE A 85 35.21 3.23 4.52
CA ILE A 85 34.36 4.42 4.40
C ILE A 85 34.58 5.26 5.65
N GLU A 86 35.03 6.50 5.47
CA GLU A 86 35.25 7.43 6.58
C GLU A 86 34.20 8.55 6.57
N TYR A 87 34.09 9.29 7.67
CA TYR A 87 33.18 10.42 7.78
C TYR A 87 33.38 11.48 6.68
N GLY A 88 34.60 11.61 6.15
CA GLY A 88 34.89 12.49 5.00
C GLY A 88 34.15 12.08 3.72
N ASP A 89 33.99 10.77 3.49
CA ASP A 89 33.28 10.25 2.31
C ASP A 89 31.77 10.55 2.41
N TYR A 90 31.19 10.45 3.62
CA TYR A 90 29.82 10.88 3.88
C TYR A 90 29.61 12.37 3.53
N LEU A 91 30.53 13.25 3.95
CA LEU A 91 30.44 14.67 3.63
C LEU A 91 30.54 14.94 2.11
N ALA A 92 31.36 14.17 1.40
CA ALA A 92 31.49 14.29 -0.05
C ALA A 92 30.20 13.86 -0.78
N VAL A 93 29.58 12.76 -0.35
CA VAL A 93 28.29 12.29 -0.88
C VAL A 93 27.19 13.30 -0.61
N ARG A 94 27.09 13.81 0.62
CA ARG A 94 26.10 14.83 0.99
C ARG A 94 26.22 16.12 0.18
N LYS A 95 27.43 16.54 -0.20
CA LYS A 95 27.66 17.75 -1.00
C LYS A 95 27.42 17.55 -2.49
N ASN A 96 27.72 16.37 -3.01
CA ASN A 96 27.72 16.12 -4.45
C ASN A 96 26.47 15.37 -4.95
N CYS A 97 25.66 14.78 -4.08
CA CYS A 97 24.44 14.12 -4.51
C CYS A 97 23.35 15.14 -4.85
N ARG A 98 23.02 15.26 -6.14
CA ARG A 98 21.96 16.14 -6.65
C ARG A 98 20.58 15.50 -6.64
N GLU A 99 20.54 14.17 -6.66
CA GLU A 99 19.30 13.38 -6.76
C GLU A 99 18.87 12.81 -5.41
N CYS A 100 19.71 12.87 -4.37
CA CYS A 100 19.38 12.36 -3.05
C CYS A 100 18.47 13.36 -2.31
N ALA A 101 17.29 12.91 -1.90
CA ALA A 101 16.40 13.69 -1.02
C ALA A 101 16.97 13.84 0.41
N ALA A 102 17.62 12.79 0.93
CA ALA A 102 18.26 12.79 2.25
C ALA A 102 19.46 11.82 2.27
N THR A 103 20.52 12.19 2.99
CA THR A 103 21.71 11.33 3.19
C THR A 103 22.01 11.19 4.68
N GLY A 104 21.99 9.96 5.19
CA GLY A 104 22.37 9.62 6.57
C GLY A 104 23.71 8.88 6.63
N ALA A 105 24.35 8.91 7.79
CA ALA A 105 25.49 8.05 8.10
C ALA A 105 25.21 7.32 9.41
N GLU A 106 25.42 6.01 9.40
CA GLU A 106 25.39 5.16 10.58
C GLU A 106 26.82 4.65 10.85
N ALA A 107 27.26 4.75 12.10
CA ALA A 107 28.55 4.21 12.53
C ALA A 107 28.26 3.09 13.53
N THR A 108 28.61 1.85 13.16
CA THR A 108 28.60 0.74 14.10
C THR A 108 29.87 0.83 14.92
N LEU A 109 29.71 1.16 16.21
CA LEU A 109 30.79 1.35 17.18
C LEU A 109 31.45 0.01 17.55
#